data_AF-X1G4T7-F1
#
_entry.id   AF-X1G4T7-F1
#
_cell.length_a   1.000
_cell.length_b   1.000
_cell.length_c   1.000
_cell.angle_alpha   90.00
_cell.angle_beta   90.00
_cell.angle_gamma   90.00
#
_symmetry.space_group_name_H-M   'P 1'
#
loop_
_entity.id
_entity.type
_entity.pdbx_description
1 polymer ?
#
loop_
_entity_poly.entity_id
_entity_poly.type
_entity_poly.pdbx_seq_one_letter_code
_entity_poly.pdbx_strand_id
1 'polypeptide(L)'
;FCGCGTTLVAARLLGRKWLGIDVSPIACDRMKSRLNKAGVSDVRIMGAPATIKELKSLEPFQFQNWVIDRIGGVPSSKKVDDKGVDGYTFMAREPVQVKQSEGVGRNVVDNFETAIRRKHKTTGYIIAFSFAKGAHEEAARAKLEDKLDIKLVRVDEMDNYF
;
A
#
# COMPACT_ATOMS: atom_id res chain seq x y z
N PHE A 1 15.81 -4.17 -15.99
CA PHE A 1 15.96 -2.91 -15.23
C PHE A 1 15.59 -1.75 -16.15
N CYS A 2 14.44 -1.12 -15.92
CA CYS A 2 13.88 -0.10 -16.80
C CYS A 2 13.92 1.33 -16.19
N GLY A 3 14.55 1.47 -15.03
CA GLY A 3 14.75 2.74 -14.33
C GLY A 3 13.42 3.47 -14.12
N CYS A 4 13.41 4.78 -14.32
CA CYS A 4 12.17 5.56 -14.27
C CYS A 4 11.27 5.42 -15.51
N GLY A 5 11.60 4.53 -16.47
CA GLY A 5 10.81 4.30 -17.69
C GLY A 5 11.26 5.05 -18.93
N THR A 6 12.25 5.95 -18.82
CA THR A 6 12.78 6.72 -19.97
C THR A 6 13.30 5.81 -21.08
N THR A 7 14.00 4.72 -20.72
CA THR A 7 14.52 3.74 -21.67
C THR A 7 13.41 3.07 -22.48
N LEU A 8 12.28 2.73 -21.84
CA LEU A 8 11.14 2.11 -22.52
C LEU A 8 10.47 3.09 -23.49
N VAL A 9 10.29 4.35 -23.06
CA VAL A 9 9.75 5.42 -23.92
C VAL A 9 10.66 5.68 -25.13
N ALA A 10 11.97 5.80 -24.92
CA ALA A 10 12.93 6.00 -26.00
C ALA A 10 12.93 4.82 -26.98
N ALA A 11 12.93 3.58 -26.47
CA ALA A 11 12.83 2.39 -27.31
C ALA A 11 11.54 2.39 -28.16
N ARG A 12 10.41 2.79 -27.57
CA ARG A 12 9.13 2.91 -28.28
C ARG A 12 9.16 3.97 -29.40
N LEU A 13 9.69 5.16 -29.12
CA LEU A 13 9.80 6.26 -30.08
C LEU A 13 10.73 5.90 -31.24
N LEU A 14 11.76 5.10 -30.97
CA LEU A 14 12.69 4.57 -31.99
C LEU A 14 12.14 3.32 -32.71
N GLY A 15 10.88 2.92 -32.48
CA GLY A 15 10.27 1.76 -33.13
C GLY A 15 10.87 0.41 -32.72
N ARG A 16 11.53 0.32 -31.57
CA ARG A 16 12.17 -0.91 -31.07
C ARG A 16 11.20 -1.73 -30.24
N LYS A 17 11.44 -3.05 -30.18
CA LYS A 17 10.83 -3.94 -29.18
C LYS A 17 11.48 -3.68 -27.81
N TRP A 18 10.71 -3.79 -26.75
CA TRP A 18 11.18 -3.55 -25.39
C TRP A 18 10.45 -4.46 -24.39
N LEU A 19 11.14 -4.74 -23.27
CA LEU A 19 10.59 -5.42 -22.10
C LEU A 19 11.10 -4.68 -20.86
N GLY A 20 10.19 -4.24 -20.00
CA GLY A 20 10.50 -3.68 -18.69
C GLY A 20 10.48 -4.76 -17.63
N ILE A 21 11.50 -4.81 -16.78
CA ILE A 21 11.54 -5.66 -15.58
C ILE A 21 11.98 -4.77 -14.42
N ASP A 22 11.13 -4.73 -13.41
CA ASP A 22 11.34 -4.06 -12.13
C ASP A 22 10.74 -4.90 -10.99
N VAL A 23 11.30 -4.74 -9.79
CA VAL A 23 10.78 -5.41 -8.58
C VAL A 23 9.67 -4.60 -7.93
N SER A 24 9.65 -3.28 -8.14
CA SER A 24 8.67 -2.37 -7.53
C SER A 24 7.41 -2.26 -8.39
N PRO A 25 6.22 -2.63 -7.87
CA PRO A 25 4.95 -2.43 -8.57
C PRO A 25 4.69 -0.94 -8.88
N ILE A 26 5.07 -0.03 -7.98
CA ILE A 26 4.93 1.42 -8.18
C ILE A 26 5.78 1.90 -9.37
N ALA A 27 7.00 1.38 -9.48
CA ALA A 27 7.86 1.70 -10.62
C ALA A 27 7.21 1.20 -11.93
N CYS A 28 6.67 -0.01 -11.95
CA CYS A 28 5.95 -0.57 -13.10
C CYS A 28 4.75 0.31 -13.52
N ASP A 29 3.96 0.81 -12.57
CA ASP A 29 2.83 1.69 -12.88
C ASP A 29 3.27 3.07 -13.37
N ARG A 30 4.34 3.64 -12.79
CA ARG A 30 4.94 4.87 -13.31
C ARG A 30 5.40 4.70 -14.76
N MET A 31 5.99 3.54 -15.08
CA MET A 31 6.41 3.22 -16.45
C MET A 31 5.22 3.09 -17.40
N LYS A 32 4.16 2.38 -16.97
CA LYS A 32 2.90 2.29 -17.70
C LYS A 32 2.31 3.67 -17.99
N SER A 33 2.23 4.54 -17.00
CA SER A 33 1.75 5.92 -17.16
C SER A 33 2.58 6.72 -18.19
N ARG A 34 3.91 6.59 -18.15
CA ARG A 34 4.80 7.25 -19.13
C ARG A 34 4.64 6.70 -20.54
N LEU A 35 4.50 5.39 -20.70
CA LEU A 35 4.26 4.75 -21.98
C LEU A 35 2.88 5.12 -22.56
N ASN A 36 1.85 5.23 -21.71
CA ASN A 36 0.54 5.75 -22.09
C ASN A 36 0.65 7.17 -22.65
N LYS A 37 1.40 8.06 -21.98
CA LYS A 37 1.68 9.42 -22.47
C LYS A 37 2.46 9.44 -23.78
N ALA A 38 3.25 8.41 -24.07
CA ALA A 38 3.96 8.21 -25.33
C ALA A 38 3.12 7.49 -26.41
N GLY A 39 1.81 7.31 -26.19
CA GLY A 39 0.89 6.74 -27.16
C GLY A 39 0.79 5.21 -27.16
N VAL A 40 1.20 4.54 -26.09
CA VAL A 40 1.04 3.07 -25.93
C VAL A 40 -0.06 2.79 -24.92
N SER A 41 -1.22 2.31 -25.36
CA SER A 41 -2.36 2.05 -24.47
C SER A 41 -2.44 0.61 -23.92
N ASP A 42 -1.89 -0.39 -24.62
CA ASP A 42 -1.92 -1.81 -24.21
C ASP A 42 -0.62 -2.24 -23.51
N VAL A 43 -0.19 -1.48 -22.49
CA VAL A 43 0.94 -1.89 -21.65
C VAL A 43 0.45 -2.87 -20.58
N ARG A 44 0.87 -4.12 -20.70
CA ARG A 44 0.56 -5.19 -19.75
C ARG A 44 1.67 -5.33 -18.70
N ILE A 45 1.28 -5.29 -17.43
CA ILE A 45 2.15 -5.63 -16.30
C ILE A 45 1.83 -7.07 -15.93
N MET A 46 2.81 -7.97 -16.09
CA MET A 46 2.66 -9.38 -15.76
C MET A 46 3.25 -9.69 -14.39
N GLY A 47 2.61 -10.57 -13.62
CA GLY A 47 3.11 -11.07 -12.34
C GLY A 47 2.72 -10.25 -11.11
N ALA A 48 2.06 -9.11 -11.26
CA ALA A 48 1.44 -8.37 -10.15
C ALA A 48 -0.05 -8.72 -10.09
N PRO A 49 -0.62 -9.04 -8.90
CA PRO A 49 -2.06 -9.17 -8.75
C PRO A 49 -2.71 -7.84 -9.10
N ALA A 50 -3.64 -7.86 -10.05
CA ALA A 50 -4.19 -6.68 -10.71
C ALA A 50 -5.64 -6.40 -10.30
N THR A 51 -6.32 -7.39 -9.71
CA THR A 51 -7.74 -7.27 -9.33
C THR A 51 -7.97 -7.48 -7.83
N ILE A 52 -9.00 -6.84 -7.28
CA ILE A 52 -9.45 -7.06 -5.89
C ILE A 52 -9.72 -8.55 -5.65
N LYS A 53 -10.25 -9.26 -6.64
CA LYS A 53 -10.51 -10.71 -6.54
C LYS A 53 -9.23 -11.51 -6.32
N GLU A 54 -8.19 -11.24 -7.12
CA GLU A 54 -6.88 -11.89 -6.95
C GLU A 54 -6.26 -11.55 -5.60
N LEU A 55 -6.34 -10.28 -5.18
CA LEU A 55 -5.82 -9.83 -3.88
C LEU A 55 -6.52 -10.51 -2.70
N LYS A 56 -7.84 -10.76 -2.79
CA LYS A 56 -8.59 -11.54 -1.78
C LYS A 56 -8.20 -13.01 -1.74
N SER A 57 -7.65 -13.56 -2.83
CA SER A 57 -7.24 -14.97 -2.93
C SER A 57 -5.76 -15.21 -2.58
N LEU A 58 -4.98 -14.16 -2.33
CA LEU A 58 -3.60 -14.31 -1.85
C LEU A 58 -3.60 -14.92 -0.45
N GLU A 59 -2.56 -15.68 -0.14
CA GLU A 59 -2.29 -16.08 1.25
C GLU A 59 -2.10 -14.83 2.14
N PRO A 60 -2.55 -14.83 3.41
CA PRO A 60 -2.56 -13.63 4.24
C PRO A 60 -1.21 -12.91 4.33
N PHE A 61 -0.12 -13.67 4.42
CA PHE A 61 1.22 -13.09 4.47
C PHE A 61 1.67 -12.53 3.12
N GLN A 62 1.26 -13.13 2.00
CA GLN A 62 1.56 -12.61 0.67
C GLN A 62 0.80 -11.31 0.41
N PHE A 63 -0.47 -11.21 0.84
CA PHE A 63 -1.24 -9.97 0.75
C PHE A 63 -0.59 -8.86 1.59
N GLN A 64 -0.18 -9.17 2.82
CA GLN A 64 0.53 -8.22 3.68
C GLN A 64 1.80 -7.68 3.00
N ASN A 65 2.67 -8.56 2.50
CA ASN A 65 3.89 -8.12 1.80
C ASN A 65 3.55 -7.30 0.55
N TRP A 66 2.56 -7.74 -0.23
CA TRP A 66 2.12 -7.01 -1.40
C TRP A 66 1.69 -5.58 -1.05
N VAL A 67 0.91 -5.39 0.03
CA VAL A 67 0.51 -4.05 0.49
C VAL A 67 1.72 -3.23 0.91
N ILE A 68 2.62 -3.79 1.72
CA ILE A 68 3.80 -3.07 2.20
C ILE A 68 4.73 -2.68 1.03
N ASP A 69 4.99 -3.59 0.10
CA ASP A 69 5.79 -3.32 -1.10
C ASP A 69 5.10 -2.27 -2.00
N ARG A 70 3.77 -2.34 -2.10
CA ARG A 70 2.96 -1.42 -2.92
C ARG A 70 2.98 0.01 -2.40
N ILE A 71 3.09 0.22 -1.09
CA ILE A 71 3.26 1.56 -0.51
C ILE A 71 4.75 1.96 -0.40
N GLY A 72 5.66 1.16 -0.96
CA GLY A 72 7.11 1.35 -0.85
C GLY A 72 7.65 1.21 0.57
N GLY A 73 6.88 0.60 1.47
CA GLY A 73 7.18 0.48 2.89
C GLY A 73 8.24 -0.57 3.21
N VAL A 74 8.48 -0.74 4.51
CA VAL A 74 9.42 -1.72 5.05
C VAL A 74 8.67 -2.69 5.97
N PRO A 75 8.70 -4.00 5.73
CA PRO A 75 8.01 -4.97 6.57
C PRO A 75 8.58 -4.98 7.99
N SER A 76 7.74 -5.27 8.99
CA SER A 76 8.24 -5.43 10.36
C SER A 76 9.04 -6.73 10.48
N SER A 77 10.24 -6.65 11.07
CA SER A 77 11.12 -7.80 11.31
C SER A 77 10.67 -8.71 12.45
N LYS A 78 9.74 -8.24 13.31
CA LYS A 78 9.26 -8.95 14.50
C LYS A 78 7.75 -9.11 14.49
N LYS A 79 7.25 -10.04 13.66
CA LYS A 79 5.81 -10.32 13.52
C LYS A 79 5.07 -10.64 14.82
N VAL A 80 5.75 -11.17 15.84
CA VAL A 80 5.11 -11.64 17.09
C VAL A 80 5.10 -10.58 18.20
N ASP A 81 6.06 -9.64 18.19
CA ASP A 81 6.29 -8.71 19.30
C ASP A 81 5.67 -7.32 19.04
N ASP A 82 5.42 -6.97 17.78
CA ASP A 82 4.93 -5.65 17.37
C ASP A 82 3.41 -5.45 17.50
N LYS A 83 2.68 -6.43 18.09
CA LYS A 83 1.27 -6.38 18.52
C LYS A 83 0.32 -5.61 17.58
N GLY A 84 0.41 -5.85 16.27
CA GLY A 84 -0.49 -5.27 15.27
C GLY A 84 0.14 -4.30 14.27
N VAL A 85 1.46 -4.08 14.30
CA VAL A 85 2.18 -3.38 13.22
C VAL A 85 2.77 -4.39 12.23
N ASP A 86 2.33 -4.31 10.99
CA ASP A 86 2.72 -5.21 9.89
C ASP A 86 3.91 -4.69 9.09
N GLY A 87 4.11 -3.37 9.10
CA GLY A 87 5.23 -2.68 8.47
C GLY A 87 5.25 -1.20 8.78
N TYR A 88 6.09 -0.48 8.06
CA TYR A 88 6.29 0.95 8.25
C TYR A 88 6.36 1.67 6.90
N THR A 89 5.86 2.90 6.84
CA THR A 89 6.11 3.78 5.68
C THR A 89 7.61 4.05 5.53
N PHE A 90 8.06 4.24 4.29
CA PHE A 90 9.50 4.34 4.00
C PHE A 90 10.17 5.52 4.70
N MET A 91 9.65 6.73 4.48
CA MET A 91 10.28 7.97 4.93
C MET A 91 9.99 8.27 6.40
N ALA A 92 8.72 8.41 6.76
CA ALA A 92 8.30 8.84 8.10
C ALA A 92 8.35 7.71 9.15
N ARG A 93 8.54 6.45 8.69
CA ARG A 93 8.54 5.26 9.54
C ARG A 93 7.25 5.20 10.38
N GLU A 94 6.13 5.57 9.77
CA GLU A 94 4.80 5.51 10.39
C GLU A 94 4.32 4.06 10.36
N PRO A 95 3.76 3.53 11.47
CA PRO A 95 3.27 2.16 11.52
C PRO A 95 2.13 1.95 10.53
N VAL A 96 2.12 0.77 9.92
CA VAL A 96 1.09 0.31 8.99
C VAL A 96 0.55 -1.02 9.49
N GLN A 97 -0.78 -1.13 9.58
CA GLN A 97 -1.49 -2.38 9.81
C GLN A 97 -2.29 -2.77 8.57
N VAL A 98 -2.23 -4.04 8.20
CA VAL A 98 -2.86 -4.57 7.00
C VAL A 98 -3.95 -5.58 7.39
N LYS A 99 -5.15 -5.44 6.83
CA LYS A 99 -6.26 -6.38 7.01
C LYS A 99 -6.78 -6.83 5.65
N GLN A 100 -6.64 -8.12 5.36
CA GLN A 100 -7.21 -8.76 4.18
C GLN A 100 -8.70 -9.06 4.37
N SER A 101 -9.50 -8.06 4.72
CA SER A 101 -10.93 -8.21 5.00
C SER A 101 -11.72 -6.96 4.61
N GLU A 102 -13.03 -7.13 4.50
CA GLU A 102 -14.01 -6.04 4.35
C GLU A 102 -14.66 -5.72 5.70
N GLY A 103 -15.22 -4.52 5.82
CA GLY A 103 -15.96 -4.10 7.01
C GLY A 103 -15.10 -4.05 8.27
N VAL A 104 -13.82 -3.65 8.15
CA VAL A 104 -12.92 -3.52 9.30
C VAL A 104 -13.56 -2.59 10.34
N GLY A 105 -13.73 -3.11 11.55
CA GLY A 105 -14.48 -2.48 12.62
C GLY A 105 -13.62 -1.67 13.60
N ARG A 106 -14.31 -1.01 14.53
CA ARG A 106 -13.74 -0.19 15.62
C ARG A 106 -12.60 -0.87 16.37
N ASN A 107 -12.77 -2.15 16.69
CA ASN A 107 -11.79 -2.94 17.46
C ASN A 107 -10.39 -2.96 16.83
N VAL A 108 -10.28 -2.87 15.50
CA VAL A 108 -8.97 -2.81 14.84
C VAL A 108 -8.30 -1.47 15.09
N VAL A 109 -9.06 -0.38 15.06
CA VAL A 109 -8.58 0.98 15.37
C VAL A 109 -8.11 1.06 16.83
N ASP A 110 -8.92 0.60 17.78
CA ASP A 110 -8.59 0.59 19.22
C ASP A 110 -7.25 -0.14 19.49
N ASN A 111 -7.09 -1.32 18.89
CA ASN A 111 -5.88 -2.12 19.03
C ASN A 111 -4.67 -1.43 18.41
N PHE A 112 -4.86 -0.76 17.27
CA PHE A 112 -3.80 -0.07 16.56
C PHE A 112 -3.34 1.20 17.27
N GLU A 113 -4.23 1.94 17.94
CA GLU A 113 -3.87 3.08 18.79
C GLU A 113 -2.82 2.70 19.83
N THR A 114 -3.03 1.56 20.51
CA THR A 114 -2.08 1.06 21.50
C THR A 114 -0.71 0.79 20.88
N ALA A 115 -0.67 0.25 19.65
CA ALA A 115 0.57 0.01 18.94
C ALA A 115 1.29 1.32 18.55
N ILE A 116 0.55 2.31 18.05
CA ILE A 116 1.06 3.64 17.70
C ILE A 116 1.71 4.31 18.91
N ARG A 117 1.01 4.31 20.06
CA ARG A 117 1.51 4.93 21.29
C ARG A 117 2.79 4.29 21.80
N ARG A 118 2.88 2.95 21.79
CA ARG A 118 4.10 2.22 22.18
C ARG A 118 5.30 2.54 21.30
N LYS A 119 5.06 2.90 20.04
CA LYS A 119 6.11 3.32 19.09
C LYS A 119 6.40 4.82 19.15
N HIS A 120 5.77 5.56 20.06
CA HIS A 120 5.89 7.02 20.19
C HIS A 120 5.61 7.76 18.87
N LYS A 121 4.62 7.28 18.12
CA LYS A 121 4.14 7.91 16.89
C LYS A 121 2.78 8.58 17.13
N THR A 122 2.42 9.50 16.25
CA THR A 122 1.14 10.21 16.26
C THR A 122 0.31 9.93 15.01
N THR A 123 0.87 9.22 14.03
CA THR A 123 0.23 8.95 12.75
C THR A 123 0.45 7.49 12.39
N GLY A 124 -0.56 6.85 11.80
CA GLY A 124 -0.48 5.47 11.33
C GLY A 124 -1.56 5.17 10.29
N TYR A 125 -1.37 4.06 9.56
CA TYR A 125 -2.27 3.67 8.48
C TYR A 125 -2.83 2.28 8.75
N ILE A 126 -4.14 2.13 8.60
CA ILE A 126 -4.78 0.83 8.51
C ILE A 126 -5.21 0.67 7.05
N ILE A 127 -4.75 -0.40 6.40
CA ILE A 127 -5.05 -0.69 5.00
C ILE A 127 -5.93 -1.93 4.92
N ALA A 128 -7.09 -1.80 4.27
CA ALA A 128 -8.07 -2.88 4.12
C ALA A 128 -8.91 -2.74 2.85
N PHE A 129 -9.79 -3.71 2.55
CA PHE A 129 -10.71 -3.57 1.40
C PHE A 129 -11.86 -2.60 1.69
N SER A 130 -12.36 -2.55 2.93
CA SER A 130 -13.35 -1.58 3.37
C SER A 130 -13.41 -1.48 4.90
N PHE A 131 -14.02 -0.40 5.40
CA PHE A 131 -14.16 -0.08 6.82
C PHE A 131 -15.63 0.08 7.18
N ALA A 132 -16.00 -0.35 8.39
CA ALA A 132 -17.32 -0.11 8.94
C ALA A 132 -17.43 1.30 9.52
N LYS A 133 -18.65 1.82 9.66
CA LYS A 133 -18.91 3.16 10.24
C LYS A 133 -18.20 3.38 11.58
N GLY A 134 -18.24 2.38 12.47
CA GLY A 134 -17.60 2.46 13.78
C GLY A 134 -16.08 2.62 13.73
N ALA A 135 -15.40 2.15 12.67
CA ALA A 135 -13.97 2.40 12.50
C ALA A 135 -13.69 3.87 12.17
N HIS A 136 -14.51 4.48 11.31
CA HIS A 136 -14.39 5.91 10.99
C HIS A 136 -14.68 6.81 12.20
N GLU A 137 -15.73 6.48 12.96
CA GLU A 137 -16.07 7.19 14.20
C GLU A 137 -14.91 7.13 15.21
N GLU A 138 -14.30 5.95 15.37
CA GLU A 138 -13.17 5.75 16.28
C GLU A 138 -11.90 6.49 15.81
N ALA A 139 -11.56 6.41 14.53
CA ALA A 139 -10.41 7.14 13.99
C ALA A 139 -10.57 8.66 14.14
N ALA A 140 -11.79 9.17 14.00
CA ALA A 140 -12.10 10.58 14.24
C ALA A 140 -11.96 10.96 15.73
N ARG A 141 -12.46 10.11 16.64
CA ARG A 141 -12.29 10.28 18.10
C ARG A 141 -10.81 10.31 18.48
N ALA A 142 -10.03 9.32 18.03
CA ALA A 142 -8.59 9.22 18.29
C ALA A 142 -7.83 10.47 17.83
N LYS A 143 -8.23 11.07 16.70
CA LYS A 143 -7.62 12.30 16.20
C LYS A 143 -7.94 13.51 17.09
N LEU A 144 -9.18 13.64 17.56
CA LEU A 144 -9.64 14.79 18.34
C LEU A 144 -9.19 14.73 19.80
N GLU A 145 -9.38 13.59 20.46
CA GLU A 145 -9.13 13.41 21.89
C GLU A 145 -7.67 13.07 22.16
N ASP A 146 -7.11 12.17 21.35
CA ASP A 146 -5.82 11.54 21.60
C ASP A 146 -4.68 12.08 20.74
N LYS A 147 -4.99 12.97 19.80
CA LYS A 147 -4.06 13.52 18.81
C LYS A 147 -3.37 12.42 17.99
N LEU A 148 -4.06 11.30 17.76
CA LEU A 148 -3.62 10.20 16.92
C LEU A 148 -4.31 10.26 15.55
N ASP A 149 -3.56 10.59 14.50
CA ASP A 149 -4.03 10.62 13.12
C ASP A 149 -3.95 9.21 12.49
N ILE A 150 -4.96 8.39 12.76
CA ILE A 150 -5.11 7.06 12.17
C ILE A 150 -5.86 7.19 10.84
N LYS A 151 -5.17 6.90 9.74
CA LYS A 151 -5.73 6.96 8.39
C LYS A 151 -6.25 5.58 7.98
N LEU A 152 -7.54 5.51 7.65
CA LEU A 152 -8.18 4.32 7.12
C LEU A 152 -8.12 4.37 5.59
N VAL A 153 -7.29 3.50 4.99
CA VAL A 153 -6.98 3.53 3.57
C VAL A 153 -7.52 2.28 2.89
N ARG A 154 -8.32 2.46 1.85
CA ARG A 154 -8.78 1.34 1.03
C ARG A 154 -7.68 0.89 0.07
N VAL A 155 -7.59 -0.41 -0.19
CA VAL A 155 -6.60 -1.00 -1.10
C VAL A 155 -6.63 -0.36 -2.50
N ASP A 156 -7.81 -0.02 -3.01
CA ASP A 156 -7.98 0.63 -4.31
C ASP A 156 -7.73 2.16 -4.30
N GLU A 157 -7.47 2.74 -3.13
CA GLU A 157 -7.20 4.17 -2.95
C GLU A 157 -5.77 4.45 -2.44
N MET A 158 -4.93 3.41 -2.26
CA MET A 158 -3.59 3.54 -1.67
C MET A 158 -2.70 4.56 -2.40
N ASP A 159 -2.80 4.62 -3.73
CA ASP A 159 -2.01 5.52 -4.57
C ASP A 159 -2.32 7.02 -4.30
N ASN A 160 -3.40 7.34 -3.59
CA ASN A 160 -3.71 8.72 -3.16
C ASN A 160 -3.00 9.11 -1.85
N TYR A 161 -2.44 8.14 -1.12
CA TYR A 161 -1.81 8.35 0.18
C TYR A 161 -0.28 8.24 0.15
N PHE A 162 0.28 7.47 -0.78
CA PHE A 162 1.71 7.12 -0.86
C PHE A 162 2.28 7.40 -2.25
#